data_AF-A0A4P2Q0K4-F1
#
_entry.id   AF-A0A4P2Q0K4-F1
#
_cell.length_a   1.000
_cell.length_b   1.000
_cell.length_c   1.000
_cell.angle_alpha   90.00
_cell.angle_beta   90.00
_cell.angle_gamma   90.00
#
_symmetry.space_group_name_H-M   'P 1'
#
loop_
_entity.id
_entity.type
_entity.pdbx_description
1 polymer ?
#
loop_
_entity_poly.entity_id
_entity_poly.type
_entity_poly.pdbx_seq_one_letter_code
_entity_poly.pdbx_strand_id
1 'polypeptide(L)'
;MELLRTALSPDGDQTEAAARDLAGQAEALLGDTAEDHMSRVLAVAAHRELARRLASAGAGDARFAAQRAAALAQPLGGLGVPAWDELLRAAARPC
;
A
#
# COMPACT_ATOMS: atom_id res chain seq x y z
N MET A 1 -9.06 9.39 -13.63
CA MET A 1 -9.74 10.08 -12.51
C MET A 1 -10.95 9.33 -11.99
N GLU A 2 -11.70 8.59 -12.82
CA GLU A 2 -12.87 7.82 -12.41
C GLU A 2 -12.52 6.62 -11.50
N LEU A 3 -11.48 5.85 -11.86
CA LEU A 3 -10.97 4.73 -11.06
C LEU A 3 -10.60 5.12 -9.62
N LEU A 4 -10.04 6.33 -9.44
CA LEU A 4 -9.63 6.83 -8.12
C LEU A 4 -10.86 7.16 -7.25
N ARG A 5 -11.97 7.62 -7.84
CA ARG A 5 -13.21 7.91 -7.11
C ARG A 5 -13.95 6.63 -6.74
N THR A 6 -14.01 5.65 -7.65
CA THR A 6 -14.67 4.36 -7.38
C THR A 6 -13.96 3.58 -6.27
N ALA A 7 -12.63 3.67 -6.17
CA ALA A 7 -11.87 3.04 -5.08
C ALA A 7 -12.08 3.69 -3.69
N LEU A 8 -12.51 4.95 -3.65
CA LEU A 8 -12.70 5.74 -2.43
C LEU A 8 -14.11 5.67 -1.84
N SER A 9 -15.08 5.05 -2.52
CA SER A 9 -16.43 4.79 -1.98
C SER A 9 -16.95 3.38 -2.27
N PRO A 10 -16.61 2.37 -1.46
CA PRO A 10 -17.26 1.06 -1.54
C PRO A 10 -17.99 0.68 -0.24
N ASP A 11 -19.05 -0.12 -0.40
CA ASP A 11 -19.72 -0.84 0.69
C ASP A 11 -18.79 -1.94 1.26
N GLY A 12 -18.94 -2.24 2.55
CA GLY A 12 -17.94 -2.94 3.39
C GLY A 12 -17.21 -4.15 2.78
N ASP A 13 -17.92 -5.08 2.14
CA ASP A 13 -17.31 -6.30 1.56
C ASP A 13 -16.69 -6.08 0.17
N GLN A 14 -17.24 -5.17 -0.64
CA GLN A 14 -16.66 -4.80 -1.94
C GLN A 14 -15.36 -3.97 -1.77
N THR A 15 -15.18 -3.41 -0.58
CA THR A 15 -14.09 -2.50 -0.21
C THR A 15 -12.73 -3.20 -0.09
N GLU A 16 -12.72 -4.46 0.35
CA GLU A 16 -11.52 -5.26 0.56
C GLU A 16 -11.03 -5.92 -0.74
N ALA A 17 -11.95 -6.53 -1.50
CA ALA A 17 -11.63 -7.11 -2.80
C ALA A 17 -11.08 -6.06 -3.77
N ALA A 18 -11.70 -4.88 -3.82
CA ALA A 18 -11.21 -3.75 -4.62
C ALA A 18 -9.84 -3.24 -4.16
N ALA A 19 -9.58 -3.21 -2.84
CA ALA A 19 -8.28 -2.81 -2.33
C ALA A 19 -7.17 -3.84 -2.65
N ARG A 20 -7.49 -5.14 -2.61
CA ARG A 20 -6.56 -6.20 -3.04
C ARG A 20 -6.28 -6.13 -4.54
N ASP A 21 -7.30 -5.92 -5.35
CA ASP A 21 -7.17 -5.81 -6.81
C ASP A 21 -6.32 -4.58 -7.19
N LEU A 22 -6.58 -3.42 -6.57
CA LEU A 22 -5.78 -2.21 -6.76
C LEU A 22 -4.31 -2.42 -6.37
N ALA A 23 -4.05 -3.10 -5.26
CA ALA A 23 -2.69 -3.43 -4.82
C ALA A 23 -2.00 -4.37 -5.83
N GLY A 24 -2.69 -5.38 -6.36
CA GLY A 24 -2.18 -6.28 -7.39
C GLY A 24 -1.86 -5.55 -8.70
N GLN A 25 -2.75 -4.67 -9.15
CA GLN A 25 -2.52 -3.84 -10.34
C GLN A 25 -1.34 -2.90 -10.16
N ALA A 26 -1.20 -2.28 -8.98
CA ALA A 26 -0.06 -1.41 -8.69
C ALA A 26 1.27 -2.17 -8.65
N GLU A 27 1.29 -3.40 -8.13
CA GLU A 27 2.47 -4.27 -8.18
C GLU A 27 2.80 -4.75 -9.61
N ALA A 28 1.79 -5.00 -10.45
CA ALA A 28 2.01 -5.37 -11.85
C ALA A 28 2.62 -4.25 -12.70
N LEU A 29 2.46 -2.99 -12.27
CA LEU A 29 3.11 -1.83 -12.87
C LEU A 29 4.56 -1.66 -12.40
N LEU A 30 5.04 -2.50 -11.46
CA LEU A 30 6.43 -2.48 -11.02
C LEU A 30 7.32 -3.19 -12.05
N GLY A 31 8.06 -2.40 -12.83
CA GLY A 31 9.04 -2.89 -13.79
C GLY A 31 10.47 -2.92 -13.21
N ASP A 32 11.45 -3.32 -14.04
CA ASP A 32 12.88 -3.36 -13.67
C ASP A 32 13.66 -2.10 -14.14
N THR A 33 12.96 -0.98 -14.34
CA THR A 33 13.54 0.28 -14.87
C THR A 33 13.43 1.45 -13.88
N ALA A 34 14.22 2.50 -14.10
CA ALA A 34 14.26 3.68 -13.22
C ALA A 34 12.97 4.55 -13.25
N GLU A 35 12.04 4.32 -14.20
CA GLU A 35 10.73 4.99 -14.25
C GLU A 35 9.71 4.44 -13.23
N ASP A 36 10.13 3.46 -12.43
CA ASP A 36 9.30 2.72 -11.48
C ASP A 36 8.93 3.49 -10.20
N HIS A 37 9.33 4.76 -10.08
CA HIS A 37 9.13 5.54 -8.87
C HIS A 37 7.65 5.83 -8.56
N MET A 38 6.88 6.23 -9.58
CA MET A 38 5.45 6.54 -9.42
C MET A 38 4.61 5.28 -9.21
N SER A 39 4.91 4.20 -9.93
CA SER A 39 4.32 2.87 -9.71
C SER A 39 4.55 2.41 -8.28
N ARG A 40 5.77 2.59 -7.75
CA ARG A 40 6.13 2.24 -6.38
C ARG A 40 5.41 3.10 -5.34
N VAL A 41 5.30 4.41 -5.56
CA VAL A 41 4.50 5.30 -4.70
C VAL A 41 3.02 4.87 -4.67
N LEU A 42 2.44 4.52 -5.82
CA LEU A 42 1.07 4.03 -5.91
C LEU A 42 0.88 2.70 -5.19
N ALA A 43 1.82 1.76 -5.36
CA ALA A 43 1.80 0.46 -4.69
C ALA A 43 1.90 0.60 -3.17
N VAL A 44 2.76 1.49 -2.67
CA VAL A 44 2.83 1.80 -1.23
C VAL A 44 1.50 2.36 -0.71
N ALA A 45 0.91 3.32 -1.43
CA ALA A 45 -0.37 3.92 -1.03
C ALA A 45 -1.51 2.88 -1.01
N ALA A 46 -1.58 2.01 -2.02
CA ALA A 46 -2.58 0.95 -2.11
C ALA A 46 -2.46 -0.05 -0.94
N HIS A 47 -1.25 -0.52 -0.62
CA HIS A 47 -1.04 -1.45 0.49
C HIS A 47 -1.27 -0.83 1.86
N ARG A 48 -0.98 0.47 2.06
CA ARG A 48 -1.35 1.18 3.30
C ARG A 48 -2.86 1.24 3.50
N GLU A 49 -3.58 1.55 2.43
CA GLU A 49 -5.04 1.63 2.48
C GLU A 49 -5.67 0.24 2.70
N LEU A 50 -5.13 -0.80 2.06
CA LEU A 50 -5.52 -2.19 2.31
C LEU A 50 -5.28 -2.58 3.77
N ALA A 51 -4.10 -2.28 4.33
CA ALA A 51 -3.78 -2.56 5.72
C ALA A 51 -4.73 -1.85 6.68
N ARG A 52 -5.06 -0.58 6.41
CA ARG A 52 -6.02 0.21 7.21
C ARG A 52 -7.41 -0.42 7.20
N ARG A 53 -7.89 -0.85 6.04
CA ARG A 53 -9.20 -1.48 5.86
C ARG A 53 -9.27 -2.83 6.57
N LEU A 54 -8.28 -3.69 6.35
CA LEU A 54 -8.17 -4.99 7.02
C LEU A 54 -8.11 -4.84 8.56
N ALA A 55 -7.36 -3.86 9.06
CA ALA A 55 -7.30 -3.57 10.50
C ALA A 55 -8.66 -3.13 11.05
N SER A 56 -9.38 -2.27 10.34
CA SER A 56 -10.72 -1.84 10.75
C SER A 56 -11.76 -2.96 10.72
N ALA A 57 -11.56 -3.97 9.87
CA ALA A 57 -12.39 -5.17 9.80
C ALA A 57 -11.95 -6.27 10.79
N GLY A 58 -10.86 -6.09 11.54
CA GLY A 58 -10.31 -7.11 12.44
C GLY A 58 -9.66 -8.31 11.71
N ALA A 59 -9.34 -8.17 10.43
CA ALA A 59 -8.75 -9.23 9.62
C ALA A 59 -7.26 -9.43 9.95
N GLY A 60 -6.84 -10.69 10.09
CA GLY A 60 -5.45 -11.05 10.43
C GLY A 60 -4.41 -10.61 9.40
N ASP A 61 -4.84 -10.38 8.16
CA ASP A 61 -3.96 -10.02 7.03
C ASP A 61 -3.49 -8.56 7.05
N ALA A 62 -4.06 -7.71 7.92
CA ALA A 62 -3.73 -6.29 8.00
C ALA A 62 -2.22 -6.05 8.19
N ARG A 63 -1.59 -6.91 8.99
CA ARG A 63 -0.16 -6.84 9.25
C ARG A 63 0.66 -7.20 8.02
N PHE A 64 0.24 -8.19 7.25
CA PHE A 64 0.93 -8.59 6.02
C PHE A 64 0.90 -7.45 4.99
N ALA A 65 -0.26 -6.81 4.79
CA ALA A 65 -0.40 -5.65 3.91
C ALA A 65 0.48 -4.47 4.37
N ALA A 66 0.56 -4.21 5.69
CA ALA A 66 1.43 -3.17 6.24
C ALA A 66 2.92 -3.46 6.00
N GLN A 67 3.36 -4.71 6.16
CA GLN A 67 4.73 -5.13 5.87
C GLN A 67 5.05 -5.02 4.38
N ARG A 68 4.10 -5.36 3.51
CA ARG A 68 4.26 -5.20 2.06
C ARG A 68 4.40 -3.74 1.66
N ALA A 69 3.59 -2.84 2.23
CA ALA A 69 3.75 -1.40 2.05
C ALA A 69 5.16 -0.90 2.45
N ALA A 70 5.72 -1.42 3.55
CA ALA A 70 7.06 -1.06 4.00
C ALA A 70 8.17 -1.57 3.07
N ALA A 71 8.07 -2.81 2.58
CA ALA A 71 9.01 -3.36 1.61
C ALA A 71 9.01 -2.53 0.32
N LEU A 72 7.84 -2.14 -0.17
CA LEU A 72 7.68 -1.28 -1.34
C LEU A 72 8.20 0.15 -1.11
N ALA A 73 8.15 0.65 0.13
CA ALA A 73 8.69 1.94 0.50
C ALA A 73 10.21 1.94 0.71
N GLN A 74 10.84 0.77 0.90
CA GLN A 74 12.28 0.67 1.19
C GLN A 74 13.16 1.35 0.12
N PRO A 75 12.91 1.18 -1.19
CA PRO A 75 13.67 1.87 -2.23
C PRO A 75 13.36 3.37 -2.34
N LEU A 76 12.31 3.86 -1.66
CA LEU A 76 11.95 5.27 -1.56
C LEU A 76 12.56 5.92 -0.31
N GLY A 77 13.18 5.13 0.57
CA GLY A 77 13.83 5.60 1.77
C GLY A 77 15.00 6.53 1.47
N GLY A 78 15.21 7.53 2.32
CA GLY A 78 16.29 8.52 2.14
C GLY A 78 15.96 9.68 1.19
N LEU A 79 14.75 9.73 0.62
CA LEU A 79 14.26 10.87 -0.17
C LEU A 79 13.73 12.03 0.70
N GLY A 80 13.77 11.89 2.03
CA GLY A 80 13.34 12.93 2.97
C GLY A 80 11.83 13.11 3.06
N VAL A 81 11.03 12.11 2.66
CA VAL A 81 9.57 12.12 2.78
C VAL A 81 9.17 11.46 4.11
N PRO A 82 8.64 12.22 5.10
CA PRO A 82 8.39 11.71 6.44
C PRO A 82 7.46 10.50 6.50
N ALA A 83 6.46 10.45 5.60
CA ALA A 83 5.49 9.38 5.54
C ALA A 83 6.11 8.01 5.20
N TRP A 84 7.23 7.99 4.46
CA TRP A 84 7.97 6.76 4.14
C TRP A 84 8.86 6.34 5.30
N ASP A 85 9.56 7.29 5.91
CA ASP A 85 10.43 7.02 7.06
C ASP A 85 9.63 6.51 8.27
N GLU A 86 8.42 7.01 8.50
CA GLU A 86 7.50 6.47 9.51
C GLU A 86 7.07 5.04 9.20
N LEU A 87 6.81 4.73 7.93
CA LEU A 87 6.41 3.40 7.48
C LEU A 87 7.55 2.39 7.70
N LEU A 88 8.77 2.77 7.32
CA LEU A 88 9.98 1.96 7.52
C LEU A 88 10.30 1.77 9.00
N ARG A 89 10.17 2.83 9.81
CA ARG A 89 10.33 2.74 11.27
C ARG A 89 9.29 1.85 11.92
N ALA A 90 8.03 1.92 11.48
CA ALA A 90 6.96 1.07 12.01
C ALA A 90 7.22 -0.41 11.69
N ALA A 91 7.69 -0.72 10.48
CA ALA A 91 8.02 -2.09 10.08
C ALA A 91 9.27 -2.66 10.76
N ALA A 92 10.22 -1.81 11.15
CA ALA A 92 11.45 -2.21 11.84
C ALA A 92 11.24 -2.55 13.32
N ARG A 93 10.07 -2.25 13.91
CA ARG A 93 9.77 -2.61 15.30
C ARG A 93 9.47 -4.12 15.38
N PRO A 94 10.29 -4.92 16.08
CA PRO A 94 9.91 -6.30 16.39
C PRO A 94 8.65 -6.28 17.27
N CYS A 95 7.78 -7.26 17.05
CA CYS A 95 6.57 -7.45 17.84
C CYS A 95 6.89 -8.13 19.17
#